data_AF-A0A8X7PM29-F1
#
_entry.id   AF-A0A8X7PM29-F1
#
_cell.length_a   1.000
_cell.length_b   1.000
_cell.length_c   1.000
_cell.angle_alpha   90.00
_cell.angle_beta   90.00
_cell.angle_gamma   90.00
#
_symmetry.space_group_name_H-M   'P 1'
#
loop_
_entity.id
_entity.type
_entity.pdbx_description
1 polymer ?
#
loop_
_entity_poly.entity_id
_entity_poly.type
_entity_poly.pdbx_seq_one_letter_code
_entity_poly.pdbx_strand_id
1 'polypeptide(L)'
;MRGKATGKRKATDIFGGAPSLQQPSVEHHRHLVNSRDSDASFASSRPSSVGLSRDPYSDRSQAIRSINTFLASHNFPISLRASPVPPVKDISETLKFLLSTVDFPCDALKWDEDVLTKSTLRAPNSPHNWPNVLAVANWLVQYARYRQHLSSSPASADANSMQCFGFQSFRHFIRNEDDMVTDLDSDFFGKLEGEKASIAETIVNCEKVSGELEAKLDALRKGPSKKEALERVKADFEKDFNKFCTMVTERSERTRGMEKVLEEKEREVIAKGEETGRISEENKELKKSVEEQSFNVRDVERMKRELLAVERDVSEAEAARDGWEQKAWELNSKISYQFHQIQTLTIDCNQAMRRLKVDVQFAVNERGVEPGEVMGVDYKAVVKPALCSLCDGIKEGSMKKVEELVTLQEHASEMAAKIESRKRLLGSIQLQITEVEDKMRIVKKEAQELAAKCDLEAKTMAGGLKTEEMNLEDVEKEAAEMLKASEVRLEEEAKQSEAEVQATAAKLFALIDSISKHKEYMDSKISEVKTRVEDTAITVSEIYKAPWW
;
A
#
# COMPACT_ATOMS: atom_id res chain seq x y z
N MET A 1 -3.10 -25.27 -77.35
CA MET A 1 -1.90 -24.41 -77.57
C MET A 1 -0.77 -24.87 -76.66
N ARG A 2 0.44 -24.29 -76.83
CA ARG A 2 1.64 -24.45 -75.97
C ARG A 2 1.35 -24.08 -74.50
N GLY A 3 2.08 -24.51 -73.47
CA GLY A 3 3.19 -25.50 -73.42
C GLY A 3 4.32 -25.13 -72.42
N LYS A 4 5.00 -26.14 -71.84
CA LYS A 4 6.07 -26.09 -70.79
C LYS A 4 5.58 -25.65 -69.38
N ALA A 5 5.87 -26.28 -68.24
CA ALA A 5 6.72 -27.41 -67.81
C ALA A 5 8.20 -27.13 -67.40
N THR A 6 8.45 -27.13 -66.08
CA THR A 6 9.67 -27.54 -65.35
C THR A 6 9.29 -27.88 -63.89
N GLY A 7 9.86 -28.86 -63.18
CA GLY A 7 10.59 -30.05 -63.65
C GLY A 7 11.79 -30.49 -62.80
N LYS A 8 11.58 -31.42 -61.85
CA LYS A 8 12.53 -32.42 -61.29
C LYS A 8 11.67 -33.47 -60.53
N ARG A 9 11.60 -34.78 -60.86
CA ARG A 9 12.63 -35.84 -61.07
C ARG A 9 13.40 -36.12 -59.76
N LYS A 10 13.59 -37.37 -59.29
CA LYS A 10 13.36 -38.77 -59.75
C LYS A 10 13.33 -39.65 -58.45
N ALA A 11 13.00 -40.94 -58.35
CA ALA A 11 12.36 -42.02 -59.14
C ALA A 11 11.97 -43.11 -58.08
N THR A 12 10.97 -44.00 -58.19
CA THR A 12 10.77 -45.14 -59.14
C THR A 12 12.01 -46.04 -59.32
N ASP A 13 11.97 -47.38 -59.18
CA ASP A 13 10.87 -48.29 -58.75
C ASP A 13 11.37 -49.74 -58.51
N ILE A 14 10.45 -50.67 -58.20
CA ILE A 14 10.40 -52.10 -58.62
C ILE A 14 11.18 -53.20 -57.84
N PHE A 15 10.39 -54.17 -57.31
CA PHE A 15 10.60 -55.65 -57.11
C PHE A 15 11.95 -56.15 -56.55
N GLY A 16 12.04 -56.96 -55.49
CA GLY A 16 11.23 -58.13 -55.14
C GLY A 16 12.07 -59.42 -55.21
N GLY A 17 12.20 -60.17 -54.10
CA GLY A 17 12.89 -61.48 -54.05
C GLY A 17 13.64 -61.75 -52.74
N ALA A 18 13.36 -62.88 -52.09
CA ALA A 18 14.16 -63.41 -50.98
C ALA A 18 15.28 -64.32 -51.51
N PRO A 19 16.40 -64.49 -50.77
CA PRO A 19 16.48 -65.67 -49.91
C PRO A 19 17.17 -65.41 -48.54
N SER A 20 17.44 -66.50 -47.82
CA SER A 20 17.85 -66.56 -46.41
C SER A 20 19.35 -66.83 -46.17
N LEU A 21 19.81 -66.54 -44.95
CA LEU A 21 20.87 -67.25 -44.18
C LEU A 21 22.29 -67.37 -44.79
N GLN A 22 23.32 -66.77 -44.16
CA GLN A 22 24.22 -67.43 -43.17
C GLN A 22 25.38 -66.49 -42.71
N GLN A 23 26.26 -66.98 -41.81
CA GLN A 23 27.25 -66.21 -41.03
C GLN A 23 28.69 -66.30 -41.62
N PRO A 24 29.72 -65.64 -41.02
CA PRO A 24 30.36 -66.14 -39.78
C PRO A 24 30.38 -65.08 -38.64
N SER A 25 30.36 -65.36 -37.32
CA SER A 25 30.89 -66.46 -36.48
C SER A 25 32.42 -66.39 -36.27
N VAL A 26 33.07 -66.67 -35.12
CA VAL A 26 32.73 -67.21 -33.76
C VAL A 26 33.74 -66.56 -32.77
N GLU A 27 33.70 -66.56 -31.42
CA GLU A 27 32.78 -66.85 -30.29
C GLU A 27 33.32 -65.98 -29.09
N HIS A 28 32.64 -65.73 -27.96
CA HIS A 28 32.65 -66.63 -26.79
C HIS A 28 31.45 -66.44 -25.84
N HIS A 29 30.82 -67.58 -25.57
CA HIS A 29 30.07 -68.04 -24.38
C HIS A 29 30.55 -67.55 -22.98
N ARG A 30 29.82 -67.70 -21.85
CA ARG A 30 28.41 -68.12 -21.52
C ARG A 30 28.10 -67.89 -20.02
N HIS A 31 26.83 -67.62 -19.68
CA HIS A 31 26.12 -67.98 -18.41
C HIS A 31 26.75 -67.53 -17.06
N LEU A 32 26.16 -67.70 -15.86
CA LEU A 32 24.82 -68.16 -15.43
C LEU A 32 24.28 -67.25 -14.28
N VAL A 33 23.10 -67.59 -13.73
CA VAL A 33 22.32 -66.85 -12.73
C VAL A 33 22.50 -67.40 -11.30
N ASN A 34 22.28 -66.55 -10.29
CA ASN A 34 22.13 -66.80 -8.84
C ASN A 34 23.34 -67.28 -8.01
N SER A 35 23.64 -66.53 -6.95
CA SER A 35 23.47 -67.02 -5.57
C SER A 35 23.21 -65.85 -4.61
N ARG A 36 22.99 -66.15 -3.33
CA ARG A 36 22.55 -65.25 -2.26
C ARG A 36 23.53 -65.24 -1.06
N ASP A 37 23.25 -64.29 -0.15
CA ASP A 37 23.53 -64.29 1.29
C ASP A 37 24.92 -63.84 1.83
N SER A 38 24.81 -62.97 2.86
CA SER A 38 25.64 -62.82 4.08
C SER A 38 27.05 -62.19 4.08
N ASP A 39 27.06 -60.92 4.52
CA ASP A 39 27.61 -60.46 5.83
C ASP A 39 29.15 -60.44 6.10
N ALA A 40 29.50 -59.74 7.19
CA ALA A 40 30.81 -59.59 7.86
C ALA A 40 31.91 -58.73 7.18
N SER A 41 32.11 -57.54 7.77
CA SER A 41 33.41 -56.95 8.20
C SER A 41 34.66 -57.03 7.31
N PHE A 42 35.32 -55.89 7.10
CA PHE A 42 36.73 -55.73 7.49
C PHE A 42 37.14 -54.26 7.64
N ALA A 43 37.97 -53.96 8.65
CA ALA A 43 38.67 -52.70 8.81
C ALA A 43 40.19 -52.93 8.74
N SER A 44 40.90 -52.20 7.86
CA SER A 44 42.37 -52.11 7.88
C SER A 44 42.90 -51.01 6.96
N SER A 45 43.77 -50.14 7.49
CA SER A 45 44.99 -49.66 6.81
C SER A 45 45.84 -48.81 7.76
N ARG A 46 46.99 -49.34 8.18
CA ARG A 46 48.12 -48.55 8.69
C ARG A 46 49.21 -48.49 7.62
N PRO A 47 49.82 -47.34 7.33
CA PRO A 47 51.11 -47.30 6.66
C PRO A 47 52.26 -47.49 7.67
N SER A 48 53.39 -48.06 7.24
CA SER A 48 54.59 -48.19 8.09
C SER A 48 55.87 -48.31 7.24
N SER A 49 56.98 -47.82 7.82
CA SER A 49 58.38 -47.90 7.35
C SER A 49 58.73 -47.31 5.97
N VAL A 50 59.61 -46.30 6.00
CA VAL A 50 60.63 -46.06 4.96
C VAL A 50 61.98 -46.00 5.69
N GLY A 51 62.85 -46.97 5.45
CA GLY A 51 64.23 -46.97 5.95
C GLY A 51 65.13 -46.15 5.04
N LEU A 52 65.91 -45.24 5.60
CA LEU A 52 66.83 -44.39 4.83
C LEU A 52 68.11 -45.14 4.47
N SER A 53 68.36 -45.28 3.17
CA SER A 53 69.72 -45.34 2.62
C SER A 53 69.89 -44.14 1.70
N ARG A 54 70.66 -43.13 2.15
CA ARG A 54 70.88 -41.86 1.42
C ARG A 54 72.30 -41.37 1.67
N ASP A 55 72.96 -40.91 0.61
CA ASP A 55 74.38 -40.54 0.64
C ASP A 55 74.65 -39.32 1.56
N PRO A 56 75.52 -39.44 2.59
CA PRO A 56 75.85 -38.35 3.51
C PRO A 56 76.42 -37.07 2.87
N TYR A 57 76.98 -37.13 1.66
CA TYR A 57 77.49 -35.93 0.97
C TYR A 57 76.37 -35.03 0.40
N SER A 58 75.24 -35.63 0.02
CA SER A 58 74.08 -34.88 -0.50
C SER A 58 73.43 -34.04 0.59
N ASP A 59 73.28 -34.61 1.79
CA ASP A 59 72.60 -33.98 2.92
C ASP A 59 73.39 -32.79 3.49
N ARG A 60 74.72 -32.92 3.62
CA ARG A 60 75.62 -31.80 3.96
C ARG A 60 75.48 -30.63 2.98
N SER A 61 75.38 -30.94 1.69
CA SER A 61 75.21 -29.93 0.63
C SER A 61 73.84 -29.25 0.70
N GLN A 62 72.80 -29.98 1.12
CA GLN A 62 71.46 -29.44 1.35
C GLN A 62 71.41 -28.55 2.61
N ALA A 63 72.05 -28.96 3.70
CA ALA A 63 72.19 -28.18 4.93
C ALA A 63 72.91 -26.84 4.70
N ILE A 64 74.05 -26.83 4.00
CA ILE A 64 74.79 -25.59 3.70
C ILE A 64 73.96 -24.62 2.85
N ARG A 65 73.21 -25.12 1.85
CA ARG A 65 72.27 -24.28 1.08
C ARG A 65 71.18 -23.71 1.98
N SER A 66 70.54 -24.54 2.81
CA SER A 66 69.50 -24.12 3.76
C SER A 66 69.96 -22.98 4.67
N ILE A 67 71.17 -23.10 5.24
CA ILE A 67 71.79 -22.07 6.09
C ILE A 67 72.08 -20.80 5.29
N ASN A 68 72.81 -20.90 4.18
CA ASN A 68 73.20 -19.72 3.40
C ASN A 68 71.98 -18.94 2.88
N THR A 69 70.88 -19.62 2.52
CA THR A 69 69.61 -18.94 2.17
C THR A 69 68.99 -18.20 3.36
N PHE A 70 69.10 -18.73 4.59
CA PHE A 70 68.62 -18.05 5.79
C PHE A 70 69.48 -16.82 6.16
N LEU A 71 70.81 -16.96 6.08
CA LEU A 71 71.76 -15.87 6.30
C LEU A 71 71.54 -14.75 5.29
N ALA A 72 71.40 -15.09 4.00
CA ALA A 72 71.09 -14.13 2.94
C ALA A 72 69.74 -13.43 3.15
N SER A 73 68.69 -14.14 3.59
CA SER A 73 67.39 -13.51 3.87
C SER A 73 67.40 -12.53 5.05
N HIS A 74 68.46 -12.53 5.86
CA HIS A 74 68.70 -11.56 6.93
C HIS A 74 69.89 -10.63 6.64
N ASN A 75 70.34 -10.56 5.38
CA ASN A 75 71.48 -9.75 4.92
C ASN A 75 72.81 -9.99 5.67
N PHE A 76 73.01 -11.19 6.23
CA PHE A 76 74.26 -11.53 6.93
C PHE A 76 75.41 -11.78 5.93
N PRO A 77 76.60 -11.16 6.10
CA PRO A 77 77.60 -11.07 5.02
C PRO A 77 78.45 -12.34 4.80
N ILE A 78 78.32 -13.36 5.64
CA ILE A 78 79.13 -14.59 5.59
C ILE A 78 78.35 -15.72 4.90
N SER A 79 79.03 -16.47 4.03
CA SER A 79 78.46 -17.59 3.27
C SER A 79 79.35 -18.82 3.38
N LEU A 80 78.84 -19.87 4.00
CA LEU A 80 79.58 -21.10 4.30
C LEU A 80 79.74 -21.97 3.05
N ARG A 81 80.91 -22.62 2.89
CA ARG A 81 81.21 -23.50 1.75
C ARG A 81 81.42 -24.95 2.20
N ALA A 82 81.17 -25.89 1.29
CA ALA A 82 81.25 -27.33 1.57
C ALA A 82 82.68 -27.90 1.48
N SER A 83 83.51 -27.33 0.61
CA SER A 83 84.94 -27.63 0.46
C SER A 83 85.67 -26.41 -0.12
N PRO A 84 86.83 -26.00 0.44
CA PRO A 84 87.35 -26.41 1.74
C PRO A 84 86.40 -26.03 2.90
N VAL A 85 86.65 -26.58 4.08
CA VAL A 85 85.86 -26.27 5.29
C VAL A 85 86.06 -24.79 5.68
N PRO A 86 85.02 -24.05 6.10
CA PRO A 86 85.15 -22.61 6.38
C PRO A 86 86.09 -22.29 7.57
N PRO A 87 86.61 -21.06 7.65
CA PRO A 87 87.39 -20.60 8.80
C PRO A 87 86.62 -20.66 10.12
N VAL A 88 87.33 -20.87 11.24
CA VAL A 88 86.76 -20.91 12.59
C VAL A 88 86.04 -19.59 12.95
N LYS A 89 86.55 -18.46 12.46
CA LYS A 89 85.92 -17.14 12.64
C LYS A 89 84.54 -17.10 11.97
N ASP A 90 84.48 -17.39 10.69
CA ASP A 90 83.25 -17.40 9.88
C ASP A 90 82.17 -18.31 10.49
N ILE A 91 82.57 -19.48 10.99
CA ILE A 91 81.69 -20.43 11.67
C ILE A 91 81.16 -19.86 12.99
N SER A 92 82.01 -19.26 13.82
CA SER A 92 81.61 -18.71 15.12
C SER A 92 80.76 -17.44 15.00
N GLU A 93 81.06 -16.54 14.05
CA GLU A 93 80.23 -15.38 13.75
C GLU A 93 78.85 -15.80 13.19
N THR A 94 78.80 -16.84 12.35
CA THR A 94 77.54 -17.44 11.90
C THR A 94 76.72 -18.02 13.05
N LEU A 95 77.34 -18.80 13.96
CA LEU A 95 76.63 -19.39 15.10
C LEU A 95 76.10 -18.33 16.08
N LYS A 96 76.90 -17.29 16.38
CA LYS A 96 76.46 -16.14 17.19
C LYS A 96 75.22 -15.47 16.61
N PHE A 97 75.21 -15.24 15.29
CA PHE A 97 74.05 -14.66 14.60
C PHE A 97 72.82 -15.58 14.66
N LEU A 98 72.98 -16.88 14.41
CA LEU A 98 71.85 -17.82 14.49
C LEU A 98 71.27 -17.91 15.91
N LEU A 99 72.10 -17.84 16.94
CA LEU A 99 71.65 -17.82 18.35
C LEU A 99 70.90 -16.53 18.70
N SER A 100 71.31 -15.36 18.20
CA SER A 100 70.54 -14.13 18.41
C SER A 100 69.20 -14.13 17.65
N THR A 101 69.10 -14.76 16.48
CA THR A 101 67.80 -14.91 15.76
C THR A 101 66.79 -15.83 16.45
N VAL A 102 67.16 -16.50 17.54
CA VAL A 102 66.25 -17.32 18.38
C VAL A 102 66.11 -16.79 19.80
N ASP A 103 66.46 -15.52 20.02
CA ASP A 103 66.39 -14.79 21.29
C ASP A 103 67.26 -15.39 22.42
N PHE A 104 68.33 -16.12 22.06
CA PHE A 104 69.26 -16.67 23.05
C PHE A 104 70.29 -15.61 23.50
N PRO A 105 70.52 -15.41 24.80
CA PRO A 105 71.41 -14.36 25.31
C PRO A 105 72.88 -14.72 25.12
N CYS A 106 73.41 -14.50 23.91
CA CYS A 106 74.83 -14.66 23.61
C CYS A 106 75.66 -13.46 24.09
N ASP A 107 75.98 -13.42 25.39
CA ASP A 107 77.05 -12.56 25.90
C ASP A 107 78.35 -12.88 25.15
N ALA A 108 78.90 -11.85 24.49
CA ALA A 108 79.87 -12.01 23.39
C ALA A 108 81.19 -12.70 23.78
N LEU A 109 81.43 -12.81 25.10
CA LEU A 109 82.67 -13.30 25.73
C LEU A 109 82.63 -14.79 26.14
N LYS A 110 81.46 -15.45 26.18
CA LYS A 110 81.30 -16.81 26.77
C LYS A 110 80.35 -17.81 26.09
N TRP A 111 79.69 -17.41 24.99
CA TRP A 111 78.81 -18.27 24.17
C TRP A 111 79.38 -19.68 23.80
N ASP A 112 80.70 -19.88 23.88
CA ASP A 112 81.41 -21.12 23.57
C ASP A 112 81.53 -22.11 24.74
N GLU A 113 81.10 -21.75 25.95
CA GLU A 113 81.02 -22.70 27.08
C GLU A 113 79.69 -23.48 27.12
N ASP A 114 78.58 -22.87 26.70
CA ASP A 114 77.22 -23.34 27.01
C ASP A 114 76.52 -24.13 25.87
N VAL A 115 76.92 -23.94 24.61
CA VAL A 115 76.14 -24.45 23.44
C VAL A 115 76.67 -25.79 22.90
N LEU A 116 77.98 -26.04 23.00
CA LEU A 116 78.63 -27.27 22.51
C LEU A 116 79.87 -27.59 23.37
N THR A 117 80.26 -28.86 23.40
CA THR A 117 81.49 -29.29 24.10
C THR A 117 82.72 -28.54 23.60
N LYS A 118 83.49 -27.94 24.53
CA LYS A 118 84.69 -27.11 24.24
C LYS A 118 85.67 -27.72 23.24
N SER A 119 85.85 -29.04 23.24
CA SER A 119 86.71 -29.76 22.27
C SER A 119 86.24 -29.61 20.81
N THR A 120 84.93 -29.52 20.59
CA THR A 120 84.30 -29.32 19.27
C THR A 120 84.42 -27.87 18.81
N LEU A 121 84.18 -26.90 19.70
CA LEU A 121 84.27 -25.47 19.40
C LEU A 121 85.70 -24.91 19.34
N ARG A 122 86.70 -25.59 19.91
CA ARG A 122 88.11 -25.20 19.79
C ARG A 122 88.71 -25.50 18.39
N ALA A 123 88.10 -26.42 17.63
CA ALA A 123 88.48 -26.75 16.26
C ALA A 123 87.26 -27.19 15.42
N PRO A 124 86.28 -26.28 15.16
CA PRO A 124 85.01 -26.64 14.52
C PRO A 124 85.17 -26.89 13.01
N ASN A 125 86.28 -26.45 12.41
CA ASN A 125 86.64 -26.70 11.02
C ASN A 125 87.40 -28.04 10.81
N SER A 126 87.67 -28.80 11.88
CA SER A 126 88.25 -30.14 11.76
C SER A 126 87.30 -31.09 10.99
N PRO A 127 87.77 -31.92 10.04
CA PRO A 127 86.90 -32.78 9.23
C PRO A 127 85.95 -33.70 10.00
N HIS A 128 86.30 -34.08 11.24
CA HIS A 128 85.47 -34.89 12.12
C HIS A 128 84.45 -34.07 12.94
N ASN A 129 84.76 -32.81 13.26
CA ASN A 129 83.88 -31.92 14.03
C ASN A 129 82.88 -31.17 13.15
N TRP A 130 83.32 -30.75 11.95
CA TRP A 130 82.53 -29.90 11.05
C TRP A 130 81.13 -30.44 10.72
N PRO A 131 80.92 -31.75 10.45
CA PRO A 131 79.58 -32.28 10.22
C PRO A 131 78.60 -32.05 11.39
N ASN A 132 79.08 -32.13 12.63
CA ASN A 132 78.27 -31.93 13.83
C ASN A 132 77.94 -30.45 14.04
N VAL A 133 78.92 -29.57 13.85
CA VAL A 133 78.74 -28.11 13.93
C VAL A 133 77.78 -27.61 12.83
N LEU A 134 77.91 -28.16 11.62
CA LEU A 134 77.01 -27.90 10.49
C LEU A 134 75.58 -28.38 10.77
N ALA A 135 75.42 -29.54 11.41
CA ALA A 135 74.11 -30.06 11.81
C ALA A 135 73.43 -29.13 12.83
N VAL A 136 74.16 -28.63 13.84
CA VAL A 136 73.66 -27.65 14.82
C VAL A 136 73.26 -26.34 14.13
N ALA A 137 74.09 -25.80 13.22
CA ALA A 137 73.74 -24.59 12.47
C ALA A 137 72.48 -24.78 11.61
N ASN A 138 72.31 -25.93 10.95
CA ASN A 138 71.12 -26.24 10.17
C ASN A 138 69.87 -26.48 11.04
N TRP A 139 70.04 -26.99 12.26
CA TRP A 139 68.95 -27.12 13.24
C TRP A 139 68.52 -25.75 13.77
N LEU A 140 69.46 -24.87 14.14
CA LEU A 140 69.15 -23.49 14.55
C LEU A 140 68.39 -22.74 13.45
N VAL A 141 68.79 -22.88 12.18
CA VAL A 141 68.07 -22.29 11.03
C VAL A 141 66.66 -22.85 10.87
N GLN A 142 66.45 -24.15 11.09
CA GLN A 142 65.11 -24.75 11.07
C GLN A 142 64.25 -24.26 12.24
N TYR A 143 64.81 -24.15 13.44
CA TYR A 143 64.12 -23.66 14.63
C TYR A 143 63.78 -22.17 14.51
N ALA A 144 64.68 -21.34 13.96
CA ALA A 144 64.42 -19.93 13.68
C ALA A 144 63.31 -19.75 12.63
N ARG A 145 63.34 -20.50 11.52
CA ARG A 145 62.24 -20.53 10.54
C ARG A 145 60.93 -21.01 11.15
N TYR A 146 60.96 -21.98 12.07
CA TYR A 146 59.77 -22.47 12.77
C TYR A 146 59.20 -21.40 13.72
N ARG A 147 60.03 -20.70 14.51
CA ARG A 147 59.60 -19.53 15.31
C ARG A 147 58.98 -18.45 14.42
N GLN A 148 59.64 -18.10 13.31
CA GLN A 148 59.12 -17.13 12.35
C GLN A 148 57.78 -17.56 11.74
N HIS A 149 57.61 -18.85 11.43
CA HIS A 149 56.34 -19.39 10.97
C HIS A 149 55.26 -19.36 12.05
N LEU A 150 55.57 -19.65 13.32
CA LEU A 150 54.61 -19.51 14.42
C LEU A 150 54.16 -18.05 14.59
N SER A 151 55.07 -17.08 14.49
CA SER A 151 54.72 -15.64 14.53
C SER A 151 53.96 -15.16 13.30
N SER A 152 54.14 -15.80 12.14
CA SER A 152 53.49 -15.43 10.86
C SER A 152 52.19 -16.20 10.60
N SER A 153 51.92 -17.25 11.37
CA SER A 153 50.74 -18.10 11.27
C SER A 153 49.76 -17.69 12.38
N PRO A 154 48.65 -16.98 12.09
CA PRO A 154 47.62 -16.65 13.07
C PRO A 154 46.81 -17.90 13.44
N ALA A 155 47.46 -18.88 14.08
CA ALA A 155 46.92 -20.16 14.54
C ALA A 155 46.03 -20.02 15.79
N SER A 156 45.26 -18.94 15.83
CA SER A 156 44.18 -18.67 16.77
C SER A 156 43.29 -17.55 16.21
N ALA A 157 42.84 -17.69 14.95
CA ALA A 157 41.70 -16.93 14.43
C ALA A 157 40.38 -17.28 15.15
N ASP A 158 40.39 -18.38 15.91
CA ASP A 158 39.38 -18.79 16.89
C ASP A 158 39.87 -18.56 18.33
N ALA A 159 40.74 -17.55 18.52
CA ALA A 159 40.98 -16.98 19.85
C ALA A 159 39.68 -16.32 20.30
N ASN A 160 38.91 -17.04 21.11
CA ASN A 160 37.64 -16.60 21.68
C ASN A 160 37.71 -15.12 22.05
N SER A 161 36.83 -14.31 21.45
CA SER A 161 36.83 -12.84 21.56
C SER A 161 36.90 -12.38 23.04
N MET A 162 36.21 -13.11 23.92
CA MET A 162 36.22 -12.91 25.39
C MET A 162 37.60 -13.13 26.04
N GLN A 163 38.40 -14.08 25.55
CA GLN A 163 39.76 -14.32 26.04
C GLN A 163 40.72 -13.22 25.58
N CYS A 164 40.62 -12.78 24.32
CA CYS A 164 41.42 -11.65 23.82
C CYS A 164 41.14 -10.37 24.61
N PHE A 165 39.85 -10.07 24.82
CA PHE A 165 39.40 -8.98 25.69
C PHE A 165 39.97 -9.12 27.11
N GLY A 166 39.78 -10.27 27.78
CA GLY A 166 40.28 -10.49 29.14
C GLY A 166 41.81 -10.34 29.29
N PHE A 167 42.60 -10.82 28.32
CA PHE A 167 44.05 -10.64 28.32
C PHE A 167 44.47 -9.17 28.09
N GLN A 168 43.72 -8.41 27.29
CA GLN A 168 43.97 -6.99 27.05
C GLN A 168 43.60 -6.15 28.29
N SER A 169 42.42 -6.36 28.88
CA SER A 169 42.00 -5.69 30.11
C SER A 169 42.99 -5.94 31.27
N PHE A 170 43.45 -7.18 31.45
CA PHE A 170 44.45 -7.52 32.48
C PHE A 170 45.81 -6.86 32.21
N ARG A 171 46.20 -6.69 30.94
CA ARG A 171 47.43 -5.98 30.56
C ARG A 171 47.35 -4.48 30.85
N HIS A 172 46.21 -3.84 30.61
CA HIS A 172 46.01 -2.43 30.95
C HIS A 172 45.96 -2.22 32.48
N PHE A 173 45.29 -3.11 33.21
CA PHE A 173 45.26 -3.12 34.68
C PHE A 173 46.67 -3.18 35.31
N ILE A 174 47.55 -4.10 34.85
CA ILE A 174 48.94 -4.20 35.35
C ILE A 174 49.75 -2.90 35.17
N ARG A 175 49.32 -2.03 34.25
CA ARG A 175 49.98 -0.76 33.91
C ARG A 175 49.30 0.47 34.50
N ASN A 176 48.15 0.31 35.16
CA ASN A 176 47.23 1.39 35.56
C ASN A 176 46.81 2.27 34.35
N GLU A 177 46.58 1.65 33.19
CA GLU A 177 46.08 2.30 31.97
C GLU A 177 44.53 2.34 31.98
N ASP A 178 43.91 2.86 33.04
CA ASP A 178 42.47 2.70 33.33
C ASP A 178 41.54 3.30 32.25
N ASP A 179 41.90 4.44 31.65
CA ASP A 179 41.15 5.03 30.53
C ASP A 179 41.08 4.06 29.34
N MET A 180 42.17 3.34 29.06
CA MET A 180 42.25 2.35 27.97
C MET A 180 41.36 1.12 28.23
N VAL A 181 41.04 0.82 29.50
CA VAL A 181 40.06 -0.24 29.83
C VAL A 181 38.65 0.22 29.45
N THR A 182 38.32 1.49 29.68
CA THR A 182 36.99 2.05 29.34
C THR A 182 36.79 2.09 27.82
N ASP A 183 37.82 2.48 27.07
CA ASP A 183 37.81 2.41 25.60
C ASP A 183 37.65 0.95 25.13
N LEU A 184 38.43 0.02 25.68
CA LEU A 184 38.39 -1.41 25.32
C LEU A 184 37.01 -2.05 25.62
N ASP A 185 36.39 -1.72 26.75
CA ASP A 185 35.03 -2.16 27.10
C ASP A 185 34.03 -1.67 26.06
N SER A 186 34.04 -0.37 25.74
CA SER A 186 33.16 0.23 24.71
C SER A 186 33.35 -0.44 23.34
N ASP A 187 34.61 -0.64 22.94
CA ASP A 187 34.98 -1.26 21.67
C ASP A 187 34.59 -2.75 21.62
N PHE A 188 34.53 -3.44 22.77
CA PHE A 188 34.12 -4.85 22.86
C PHE A 188 32.60 -5.00 22.90
N PHE A 189 31.89 -4.16 23.66
CA PHE A 189 30.41 -4.11 23.64
C PHE A 189 29.87 -3.74 22.25
N GLY A 190 30.51 -2.80 21.55
CA GLY A 190 30.17 -2.45 20.17
C GLY A 190 30.29 -3.63 19.20
N LYS A 191 31.34 -4.46 19.35
CA LYS A 191 31.52 -5.70 18.57
C LYS A 191 30.44 -6.73 18.91
N LEU A 192 30.19 -6.99 20.19
CA LEU A 192 29.16 -7.96 20.63
C LEU A 192 27.74 -7.57 20.19
N GLU A 193 27.38 -6.29 20.25
CA GLU A 193 26.05 -5.84 19.79
C GLU A 193 25.93 -5.91 18.25
N GLY A 194 27.03 -5.68 17.51
CA GLY A 194 27.10 -5.90 16.07
C GLY A 194 27.02 -7.39 15.67
N GLU A 195 27.71 -8.27 16.39
CA GLU A 195 27.62 -9.73 16.23
C GLU A 195 26.19 -10.22 16.53
N LYS A 196 25.58 -9.75 17.61
CA LYS A 196 24.19 -10.03 17.99
C LYS A 196 23.19 -9.54 16.94
N ALA A 197 23.37 -8.35 16.37
CA ALA A 197 22.54 -7.83 15.29
C ALA A 197 22.67 -8.67 14.01
N SER A 198 23.89 -9.04 13.63
CA SER A 198 24.18 -9.95 12.51
C SER A 198 23.53 -11.33 12.71
N ILE A 199 23.68 -11.92 13.90
CA ILE A 199 23.03 -13.19 14.26
C ILE A 199 21.51 -13.06 14.18
N ALA A 200 20.92 -11.98 14.70
CA ALA A 200 19.47 -11.74 14.61
C ALA A 200 19.00 -11.63 13.14
N GLU A 201 19.74 -10.95 12.27
CA GLU A 201 19.44 -10.91 10.83
C GLU A 201 19.52 -12.31 10.19
N THR A 202 20.55 -13.10 10.51
CA THR A 202 20.65 -14.49 10.00
C THR A 202 19.53 -15.38 10.51
N ILE A 203 19.05 -15.20 11.74
CA ILE A 203 17.89 -15.91 12.31
C ILE A 203 16.62 -15.53 11.54
N VAL A 204 16.32 -14.23 11.39
CA VAL A 204 15.12 -13.76 10.67
C VAL A 204 15.13 -14.23 9.20
N ASN A 205 16.30 -14.23 8.54
CA ASN A 205 16.42 -14.76 7.19
C ASN A 205 16.26 -16.30 7.14
N CYS A 206 16.77 -17.03 8.14
CA CYS A 206 16.60 -18.48 8.26
C CYS A 206 15.13 -18.86 8.54
N GLU A 207 14.45 -18.14 9.44
CA GLU A 207 13.01 -18.27 9.71
C GLU A 207 12.17 -18.01 8.46
N LYS A 208 12.50 -16.95 7.69
CA LYS A 208 11.85 -16.67 6.40
C LYS A 208 12.06 -17.81 5.40
N VAL A 209 13.28 -18.30 5.23
CA VAL A 209 13.59 -19.43 4.33
C VAL A 209 12.88 -20.71 4.80
N SER A 210 12.80 -20.95 6.10
CA SER A 210 12.06 -22.06 6.70
C SER A 210 10.57 -21.95 6.39
N GLY A 211 9.94 -20.80 6.64
CA GLY A 211 8.52 -20.57 6.32
C GLY A 211 8.21 -20.66 4.82
N GLU A 212 9.13 -20.20 3.97
CA GLU A 212 9.05 -20.40 2.52
C GLU A 212 9.13 -21.89 2.12
N LEU A 213 9.97 -22.69 2.78
CA LEU A 213 10.11 -24.12 2.52
C LEU A 213 8.91 -24.91 3.07
N GLU A 214 8.41 -24.57 4.25
CA GLU A 214 7.19 -25.12 4.85
C GLU A 214 5.99 -24.86 3.92
N ALA A 215 5.82 -23.62 3.43
CA ALA A 215 4.78 -23.29 2.46
C ALA A 215 4.94 -24.03 1.12
N LYS A 216 6.17 -24.27 0.65
CA LYS A 216 6.44 -25.07 -0.56
C LYS A 216 6.11 -26.56 -0.33
N LEU A 217 6.44 -27.12 0.83
CA LEU A 217 6.07 -28.50 1.20
C LEU A 217 4.56 -28.67 1.34
N ASP A 218 3.89 -27.73 1.98
CA ASP A 218 2.46 -27.77 2.22
C ASP A 218 1.66 -27.55 0.92
N ALA A 219 2.16 -26.71 0.00
CA ALA A 219 1.65 -26.61 -1.37
C ALA A 219 1.88 -27.90 -2.19
N LEU A 220 3.03 -28.56 -2.06
CA LEU A 220 3.29 -29.87 -2.68
C LEU A 220 2.45 -31.01 -2.08
N ARG A 221 1.99 -30.87 -0.84
CA ARG A 221 1.12 -31.83 -0.14
C ARG A 221 -0.37 -31.63 -0.42
N LYS A 222 -0.79 -30.39 -0.70
CA LYS A 222 -2.18 -30.00 -1.01
C LYS A 222 -2.48 -29.98 -2.51
N GLY A 223 -1.46 -29.74 -3.34
CA GLY A 223 -1.58 -29.88 -4.79
C GLY A 223 -1.72 -31.34 -5.22
N PRO A 224 -2.46 -31.64 -6.30
CA PRO A 224 -2.60 -33.01 -6.79
C PRO A 224 -1.23 -33.54 -7.20
N SER A 225 -0.84 -34.70 -6.65
CA SER A 225 0.49 -35.25 -6.83
C SER A 225 0.75 -35.54 -8.32
N LYS A 226 2.01 -35.40 -8.75
CA LYS A 226 2.44 -35.88 -10.09
C LYS A 226 2.07 -37.36 -10.29
N LYS A 227 2.04 -38.14 -9.21
CA LYS A 227 1.52 -39.51 -9.19
C LYS A 227 0.03 -39.57 -9.54
N GLU A 228 -0.83 -38.83 -8.84
CA GLU A 228 -2.29 -38.80 -9.05
C GLU A 228 -2.70 -38.23 -10.42
N ALA A 229 -1.89 -37.30 -10.96
CA ALA A 229 -2.04 -36.83 -12.34
C ALA A 229 -1.74 -37.96 -13.34
N LEU A 230 -0.64 -38.70 -13.15
CA LEU A 230 -0.29 -39.86 -13.98
C LEU A 230 -1.25 -41.04 -13.80
N GLU A 231 -1.82 -41.25 -12.61
CA GLU A 231 -2.81 -42.31 -12.35
C GLU A 231 -4.16 -42.01 -13.01
N ARG A 232 -4.59 -40.73 -13.07
CA ARG A 232 -5.72 -40.33 -13.91
C ARG A 232 -5.45 -40.56 -15.39
N VAL A 233 -4.31 -40.11 -15.90
CA VAL A 233 -3.89 -40.33 -17.29
C VAL A 233 -3.81 -41.83 -17.63
N LYS A 234 -3.30 -42.67 -16.71
CA LYS A 234 -3.34 -44.14 -16.86
C LYS A 234 -4.77 -44.66 -16.95
N ALA A 235 -5.65 -44.25 -16.03
CA ALA A 235 -7.03 -44.70 -16.01
C ALA A 235 -7.81 -44.26 -17.27
N ASP A 236 -7.48 -43.11 -17.85
CA ASP A 236 -8.07 -42.66 -19.12
C ASP A 236 -7.54 -43.45 -20.32
N PHE A 237 -6.22 -43.71 -20.41
CA PHE A 237 -5.67 -44.65 -21.40
C PHE A 237 -6.22 -46.08 -21.24
N GLU A 238 -6.53 -46.51 -20.02
CA GLU A 238 -7.09 -47.83 -19.74
C GLU A 238 -8.56 -47.93 -20.17
N LYS A 239 -9.36 -46.84 -20.05
CA LYS A 239 -10.69 -46.73 -20.68
C LYS A 239 -10.60 -46.77 -22.20
N ASP A 240 -9.71 -45.97 -22.80
CA ASP A 240 -9.56 -45.93 -24.25
C ASP A 240 -9.05 -47.26 -24.82
N PHE A 241 -8.11 -47.93 -24.15
CA PHE A 241 -7.67 -49.28 -24.52
C PHE A 241 -8.82 -50.28 -24.51
N ASN A 242 -9.63 -50.32 -23.44
CA ASN A 242 -10.80 -51.20 -23.37
C ASN A 242 -11.85 -50.87 -24.46
N LYS A 243 -12.05 -49.58 -24.77
CA LYS A 243 -12.89 -49.13 -25.89
C LYS A 243 -12.34 -49.57 -27.25
N PHE A 244 -11.02 -49.49 -27.47
CA PHE A 244 -10.38 -50.02 -28.68
C PHE A 244 -10.52 -51.54 -28.76
N CYS A 245 -10.37 -52.29 -27.67
CA CYS A 245 -10.63 -53.74 -27.65
C CYS A 245 -12.09 -54.08 -28.00
N THR A 246 -13.06 -53.30 -27.50
CA THR A 246 -14.48 -53.43 -27.85
C THR A 246 -14.70 -53.15 -29.35
N MET A 247 -14.15 -52.06 -29.89
CA MET A 247 -14.25 -51.75 -31.32
C MET A 247 -13.54 -52.80 -32.20
N VAL A 248 -12.41 -53.36 -31.76
CA VAL A 248 -11.68 -54.41 -32.49
C VAL A 248 -12.45 -55.73 -32.49
N THR A 249 -13.12 -56.07 -31.39
CA THR A 249 -13.99 -57.26 -31.34
C THR A 249 -15.25 -57.07 -32.19
N GLU A 250 -15.99 -55.97 -32.08
CA GLU A 250 -17.11 -55.66 -32.99
C GLU A 250 -16.72 -55.67 -34.47
N ARG A 251 -15.47 -55.28 -34.80
CA ARG A 251 -14.95 -55.31 -36.16
C ARG A 251 -14.58 -56.73 -36.58
N SER A 252 -13.86 -57.50 -35.77
CA SER A 252 -13.51 -58.88 -36.11
C SER A 252 -14.73 -59.80 -36.19
N GLU A 253 -15.73 -59.61 -35.34
CA GLU A 253 -17.00 -60.34 -35.43
C GLU A 253 -17.78 -60.00 -36.71
N ARG A 254 -17.79 -58.74 -37.13
CA ARG A 254 -18.38 -58.30 -38.40
C ARG A 254 -17.60 -58.81 -39.61
N THR A 255 -16.27 -58.84 -39.55
CA THR A 255 -15.42 -59.46 -40.59
C THR A 255 -15.72 -60.95 -40.69
N ARG A 256 -15.72 -61.69 -39.57
CA ARG A 256 -16.09 -63.11 -39.49
C ARG A 256 -17.52 -63.39 -39.98
N GLY A 257 -18.45 -62.44 -39.79
CA GLY A 257 -19.78 -62.49 -40.38
C GLY A 257 -19.77 -62.36 -41.90
N MET A 258 -18.99 -61.41 -42.43
CA MET A 258 -18.81 -61.20 -43.87
C MET A 258 -18.08 -62.38 -44.53
N GLU A 259 -17.05 -62.94 -43.88
CA GLU A 259 -16.31 -64.12 -44.33
C GLU A 259 -17.26 -65.32 -44.50
N LYS A 260 -18.15 -65.60 -43.54
CA LYS A 260 -19.16 -66.65 -43.67
C LYS A 260 -20.16 -66.41 -44.81
N VAL A 261 -20.55 -65.15 -45.04
CA VAL A 261 -21.40 -64.80 -46.19
C VAL A 261 -20.64 -64.98 -47.51
N LEU A 262 -19.33 -64.72 -47.53
CA LEU A 262 -18.45 -64.97 -48.68
C LEU A 262 -18.32 -66.49 -48.93
N GLU A 263 -18.04 -67.30 -47.90
CA GLU A 263 -18.03 -68.78 -47.99
C GLU A 263 -19.37 -69.37 -48.45
N GLU A 264 -20.50 -68.74 -48.09
CA GLU A 264 -21.83 -69.11 -48.58
C GLU A 264 -22.02 -68.72 -50.05
N LYS A 265 -21.63 -67.50 -50.44
CA LYS A 265 -21.73 -67.03 -51.83
C LYS A 265 -20.76 -67.75 -52.76
N GLU A 266 -19.59 -68.16 -52.30
CA GLU A 266 -18.64 -68.97 -53.06
C GLU A 266 -19.22 -70.37 -53.30
N ARG A 267 -19.81 -71.01 -52.28
CA ARG A 267 -20.55 -72.28 -52.47
C ARG A 267 -21.76 -72.12 -53.40
N GLU A 268 -22.50 -71.02 -53.32
CA GLU A 268 -23.59 -70.71 -54.25
C GLU A 268 -23.09 -70.51 -55.70
N VAL A 269 -21.94 -69.85 -55.87
CA VAL A 269 -21.27 -69.66 -57.18
C VAL A 269 -20.73 -70.98 -57.73
N ILE A 270 -20.17 -71.85 -56.90
CA ILE A 270 -19.73 -73.20 -57.30
C ILE A 270 -20.94 -74.03 -57.72
N ALA A 271 -22.00 -74.09 -56.92
CA ALA A 271 -23.23 -74.81 -57.25
C ALA A 271 -23.89 -74.27 -58.53
N LYS A 272 -23.87 -72.95 -58.76
CA LYS A 272 -24.29 -72.33 -60.02
C LYS A 272 -23.33 -72.58 -61.17
N GLY A 273 -22.04 -72.79 -60.91
CA GLY A 273 -21.05 -73.24 -61.89
C GLY A 273 -21.29 -74.68 -62.34
N GLU A 274 -21.58 -75.57 -61.40
CA GLU A 274 -21.99 -76.97 -61.66
C GLU A 274 -23.34 -77.02 -62.38
N GLU A 275 -24.32 -76.22 -61.95
CA GLU A 275 -25.62 -76.12 -62.61
C GLU A 275 -25.52 -75.52 -64.02
N THR A 276 -24.73 -74.46 -64.24
CA THR A 276 -24.50 -73.91 -65.59
C THR A 276 -23.64 -74.83 -66.45
N GLY A 277 -22.76 -75.64 -65.86
CA GLY A 277 -22.06 -76.74 -66.53
C GLY A 277 -23.04 -77.81 -67.02
N ARG A 278 -23.88 -78.34 -66.14
CA ARG A 278 -24.97 -79.27 -66.46
C ARG A 278 -25.93 -78.69 -67.49
N ILE A 279 -26.37 -77.44 -67.33
CA ILE A 279 -27.23 -76.75 -68.29
C ILE A 279 -26.49 -76.50 -69.61
N SER A 280 -25.16 -76.36 -69.63
CA SER A 280 -24.36 -76.30 -70.87
C SER A 280 -24.25 -77.65 -71.56
N GLU A 281 -24.22 -78.76 -70.81
CA GLU A 281 -24.25 -80.13 -71.34
C GLU A 281 -25.65 -80.48 -71.86
N GLU A 282 -26.69 -80.25 -71.07
CA GLU A 282 -28.09 -80.35 -71.46
C GLU A 282 -28.39 -79.44 -72.67
N ASN A 283 -27.88 -78.20 -72.73
CA ASN A 283 -28.02 -77.37 -73.93
C ASN A 283 -27.20 -77.88 -75.13
N LYS A 284 -26.12 -78.66 -74.96
CA LYS A 284 -25.44 -79.31 -76.10
C LYS A 284 -26.24 -80.52 -76.59
N GLU A 285 -26.84 -81.28 -75.69
CA GLU A 285 -27.71 -82.43 -76.03
C GLU A 285 -29.03 -81.96 -76.64
N LEU A 286 -29.69 -80.96 -76.05
CA LEU A 286 -30.85 -80.27 -76.62
C LEU A 286 -30.50 -79.60 -77.93
N LYS A 287 -29.37 -78.89 -78.05
CA LYS A 287 -28.95 -78.29 -79.32
C LYS A 287 -28.73 -79.38 -80.38
N LYS A 288 -28.05 -80.48 -80.06
CA LYS A 288 -27.89 -81.63 -80.97
C LYS A 288 -29.25 -82.20 -81.37
N SER A 289 -30.18 -82.37 -80.43
CA SER A 289 -31.54 -82.82 -80.71
C SER A 289 -32.36 -81.80 -81.53
N VAL A 290 -32.10 -80.50 -81.38
CA VAL A 290 -32.72 -79.40 -82.13
C VAL A 290 -32.06 -79.19 -83.51
N GLU A 291 -30.81 -79.63 -83.70
CA GLU A 291 -30.15 -79.74 -85.01
C GLU A 291 -30.57 -81.04 -85.74
N GLU A 292 -30.93 -82.09 -85.00
CA GLU A 292 -31.59 -83.32 -85.50
C GLU A 292 -33.09 -83.09 -85.81
N GLN A 293 -33.73 -82.10 -85.18
CA GLN A 293 -35.09 -81.65 -85.48
C GLN A 293 -35.09 -80.61 -86.61
N SER A 294 -36.11 -80.65 -87.48
CA SER A 294 -36.31 -79.60 -88.49
C SER A 294 -37.17 -78.46 -87.93
N PHE A 295 -36.63 -77.25 -87.98
CA PHE A 295 -37.18 -76.06 -87.32
C PHE A 295 -38.55 -75.61 -87.90
N ASN A 296 -39.60 -75.69 -87.08
CA ASN A 296 -40.91 -75.07 -87.37
C ASN A 296 -40.80 -73.55 -87.24
N VAL A 297 -40.82 -72.83 -88.37
CA VAL A 297 -40.64 -71.37 -88.44
C VAL A 297 -41.56 -70.60 -87.47
N ARG A 298 -42.78 -71.10 -87.24
CA ARG A 298 -43.77 -70.49 -86.34
C ARG A 298 -43.31 -70.40 -84.88
N ASP A 299 -42.48 -71.32 -84.41
CA ASP A 299 -41.98 -71.31 -83.03
C ASP A 299 -40.84 -70.30 -82.86
N VAL A 300 -40.01 -70.11 -83.88
CA VAL A 300 -39.01 -69.03 -83.93
C VAL A 300 -39.70 -67.65 -83.94
N GLU A 301 -40.79 -67.51 -84.70
CA GLU A 301 -41.62 -66.30 -84.68
C GLU A 301 -42.35 -66.09 -83.35
N ARG A 302 -42.74 -67.17 -82.66
CA ARG A 302 -43.31 -67.11 -81.31
C ARG A 302 -42.28 -66.59 -80.31
N MET A 303 -41.09 -67.21 -80.24
CA MET A 303 -40.02 -66.79 -79.35
C MET A 303 -39.61 -65.33 -79.57
N LYS A 304 -39.53 -64.87 -80.84
CA LYS A 304 -39.28 -63.45 -81.14
C LYS A 304 -40.37 -62.52 -80.60
N ARG A 305 -41.64 -62.90 -80.69
CA ARG A 305 -42.75 -62.12 -80.13
C ARG A 305 -42.77 -62.11 -78.60
N GLU A 306 -42.34 -63.18 -77.96
CA GLU A 306 -42.23 -63.27 -76.49
C GLU A 306 -41.02 -62.47 -75.98
N LEU A 307 -39.86 -62.51 -76.66
CA LEU A 307 -38.71 -61.65 -76.36
C LEU A 307 -39.07 -60.16 -76.50
N LEU A 308 -39.70 -59.77 -77.62
CA LEU A 308 -40.21 -58.42 -77.86
C LEU A 308 -41.39 -58.03 -76.95
N ALA A 309 -41.88 -58.91 -76.07
CA ALA A 309 -42.73 -58.55 -74.95
C ALA A 309 -41.88 -58.21 -73.72
N VAL A 310 -41.01 -59.12 -73.29
CA VAL A 310 -40.12 -58.91 -72.15
C VAL A 310 -39.26 -57.64 -72.29
N GLU A 311 -38.72 -57.36 -73.49
CA GLU A 311 -37.96 -56.13 -73.75
C GLU A 311 -38.78 -54.84 -73.55
N ARG A 312 -40.09 -54.87 -73.86
CA ARG A 312 -41.00 -53.74 -73.60
C ARG A 312 -41.36 -53.64 -72.12
N ASP A 313 -41.67 -54.76 -71.49
CA ASP A 313 -42.06 -54.81 -70.07
C ASP A 313 -40.88 -54.34 -69.17
N VAL A 314 -39.64 -54.68 -69.53
CA VAL A 314 -38.42 -54.15 -68.90
C VAL A 314 -38.29 -52.65 -69.16
N SER A 315 -38.44 -52.19 -70.41
CA SER A 315 -38.35 -50.75 -70.75
C SER A 315 -39.38 -49.91 -69.99
N GLU A 316 -40.60 -50.43 -69.81
CA GLU A 316 -41.67 -49.77 -69.04
C GLU A 316 -41.37 -49.77 -67.54
N ALA A 317 -40.82 -50.87 -67.00
CA ALA A 317 -40.38 -50.93 -65.61
C ALA A 317 -39.21 -49.98 -65.29
N GLU A 318 -38.26 -49.81 -66.21
CA GLU A 318 -37.16 -48.83 -66.06
C GLU A 318 -37.68 -47.39 -66.14
N ALA A 319 -38.55 -47.07 -67.11
CA ALA A 319 -39.19 -45.75 -67.18
C ALA A 319 -40.03 -45.44 -65.93
N ALA A 320 -40.69 -46.46 -65.35
CA ALA A 320 -41.42 -46.34 -64.09
C ALA A 320 -40.49 -46.09 -62.89
N ARG A 321 -39.35 -46.80 -62.80
CA ARG A 321 -38.29 -46.58 -61.78
C ARG A 321 -37.80 -45.13 -61.84
N ASP A 322 -37.39 -44.67 -63.01
CA ASP A 322 -36.79 -43.34 -63.18
C ASP A 322 -37.83 -42.25 -62.88
N GLY A 323 -39.09 -42.47 -63.27
CA GLY A 323 -40.24 -41.64 -62.91
C GLY A 323 -40.63 -41.67 -61.42
N TRP A 324 -40.11 -42.59 -60.61
CA TRP A 324 -40.21 -42.56 -59.14
C TRP A 324 -38.98 -41.94 -58.50
N GLU A 325 -37.78 -42.20 -59.02
CA GLU A 325 -36.53 -41.61 -58.56
C GLU A 325 -36.53 -40.07 -58.72
N GLN A 326 -37.00 -39.57 -59.87
CA GLN A 326 -37.20 -38.13 -60.08
C GLN A 326 -38.13 -37.50 -59.03
N LYS A 327 -39.26 -38.14 -58.70
CA LYS A 327 -40.20 -37.65 -57.67
C LYS A 327 -39.58 -37.68 -56.28
N ALA A 328 -38.81 -38.71 -55.96
CA ALA A 328 -38.08 -38.81 -54.69
C ALA A 328 -37.02 -37.71 -54.58
N TRP A 329 -36.30 -37.41 -55.67
CA TRP A 329 -35.32 -36.34 -55.75
C TRP A 329 -35.95 -34.94 -55.59
N GLU A 330 -37.06 -34.67 -56.27
CA GLU A 330 -37.82 -33.42 -56.14
C GLU A 330 -38.37 -33.21 -54.71
N LEU A 331 -38.93 -34.26 -54.10
CA LEU A 331 -39.39 -34.22 -52.71
C LEU A 331 -38.22 -33.98 -51.75
N ASN A 332 -37.10 -34.69 -51.89
CA ASN A 332 -35.92 -34.52 -51.06
C ASN A 332 -35.31 -33.11 -51.18
N SER A 333 -35.24 -32.56 -52.41
CA SER A 333 -34.80 -31.18 -52.65
C SER A 333 -35.71 -30.16 -51.98
N LYS A 334 -37.04 -30.38 -52.04
CA LYS A 334 -38.03 -29.52 -51.38
C LYS A 334 -37.94 -29.61 -49.85
N ILE A 335 -37.73 -30.80 -49.28
CA ILE A 335 -37.50 -31.01 -47.85
C ILE A 335 -36.22 -30.28 -47.41
N SER A 336 -35.10 -30.46 -48.14
CA SER A 336 -33.83 -29.79 -47.84
C SER A 336 -33.96 -28.26 -47.86
N TYR A 337 -34.69 -27.70 -48.82
CA TYR A 337 -34.95 -26.26 -48.92
C TYR A 337 -35.83 -25.72 -47.78
N GLN A 338 -36.85 -26.47 -47.34
CA GLN A 338 -37.67 -26.11 -46.18
C GLN A 338 -36.88 -26.23 -44.87
N PHE A 339 -36.06 -27.28 -44.73
CA PHE A 339 -35.20 -27.47 -43.56
C PHE A 339 -34.16 -26.34 -43.43
N HIS A 340 -33.57 -25.90 -44.54
CA HIS A 340 -32.64 -24.76 -44.52
C HIS A 340 -33.31 -23.46 -44.05
N GLN A 341 -34.56 -23.18 -44.46
CA GLN A 341 -35.33 -22.04 -43.94
C GLN A 341 -35.60 -22.16 -42.43
N ILE A 342 -35.89 -23.36 -41.93
CA ILE A 342 -36.05 -23.61 -40.48
C ILE A 342 -34.74 -23.35 -39.74
N GLN A 343 -33.58 -23.72 -40.31
CA GLN A 343 -32.27 -23.36 -39.76
C GLN A 343 -32.04 -21.84 -39.73
N THR A 344 -32.36 -21.11 -40.81
CA THR A 344 -32.23 -19.64 -40.85
C THR A 344 -33.10 -18.98 -39.77
N LEU A 345 -34.39 -19.33 -39.73
CA LEU A 345 -35.33 -18.80 -38.73
C LEU A 345 -34.92 -19.17 -37.29
N THR A 346 -34.30 -20.34 -37.09
CA THR A 346 -33.73 -20.75 -35.81
C THR A 346 -32.54 -19.89 -35.40
N ILE A 347 -31.64 -19.54 -36.33
CA ILE A 347 -30.52 -18.64 -36.08
C ILE A 347 -31.04 -17.24 -35.68
N ASP A 348 -32.02 -16.71 -36.39
CA ASP A 348 -32.64 -15.40 -36.09
C ASP A 348 -33.36 -15.41 -34.73
N CYS A 349 -34.14 -16.45 -34.43
CA CYS A 349 -34.77 -16.63 -33.13
C CYS A 349 -33.72 -16.72 -32.00
N ASN A 350 -32.66 -17.51 -32.18
CA ASN A 350 -31.57 -17.62 -31.22
C ASN A 350 -30.76 -16.31 -31.08
N GLN A 351 -30.75 -15.44 -32.10
CA GLN A 351 -30.19 -14.08 -31.97
C GLN A 351 -31.12 -13.16 -31.17
N ALA A 352 -32.44 -13.22 -31.41
CA ALA A 352 -33.44 -12.46 -30.67
C ALA A 352 -33.49 -12.85 -29.18
N MET A 353 -33.50 -14.15 -28.87
CA MET A 353 -33.48 -14.67 -27.49
C MET A 353 -32.24 -14.22 -26.72
N ARG A 354 -31.06 -14.21 -27.38
CA ARG A 354 -29.82 -13.66 -26.80
C ARG A 354 -29.88 -12.14 -26.58
N ARG A 355 -30.53 -11.36 -27.45
CA ARG A 355 -30.79 -9.92 -27.21
C ARG A 355 -31.73 -9.69 -26.02
N LEU A 356 -32.72 -10.55 -25.85
CA LEU A 356 -33.67 -10.57 -24.71
C LEU A 356 -33.08 -11.18 -23.43
N LYS A 357 -31.86 -11.75 -23.49
CA LYS A 357 -31.18 -12.48 -22.40
C LYS A 357 -32.00 -13.65 -21.82
N VAL A 358 -32.79 -14.32 -22.65
CA VAL A 358 -33.52 -15.55 -22.27
C VAL A 358 -32.63 -16.77 -22.54
N ASP A 359 -32.39 -17.59 -21.52
CA ASP A 359 -31.54 -18.77 -21.61
C ASP A 359 -32.29 -19.99 -22.21
N VAL A 360 -32.69 -19.85 -23.47
CA VAL A 360 -33.27 -20.92 -24.28
C VAL A 360 -32.69 -20.84 -25.68
N GLN A 361 -32.21 -21.97 -26.19
CA GLN A 361 -31.62 -22.09 -27.53
C GLN A 361 -32.32 -23.21 -28.30
N PHE A 362 -32.89 -22.88 -29.46
CA PHE A 362 -33.40 -23.85 -30.41
C PHE A 362 -32.24 -24.58 -31.09
N ALA A 363 -32.35 -25.90 -31.27
CA ALA A 363 -31.31 -26.74 -31.86
C ALA A 363 -31.95 -27.69 -32.89
N VAL A 364 -31.82 -27.37 -34.17
CA VAL A 364 -32.58 -28.06 -35.23
C VAL A 364 -32.05 -29.48 -35.47
N ASN A 365 -32.93 -30.48 -35.48
CA ASN A 365 -32.60 -31.89 -35.68
C ASN A 365 -33.24 -32.43 -36.97
N GLU A 366 -32.40 -32.87 -37.91
CA GLU A 366 -32.80 -33.47 -39.19
C GLU A 366 -33.61 -34.78 -39.06
N ARG A 367 -33.56 -35.44 -37.90
CA ARG A 367 -34.24 -36.72 -37.65
C ARG A 367 -35.37 -36.65 -36.62
N GLY A 368 -35.83 -35.45 -36.26
CA GLY A 368 -37.05 -35.30 -35.45
C GLY A 368 -38.30 -35.70 -36.25
N VAL A 369 -39.23 -36.41 -35.62
CA VAL A 369 -40.53 -36.77 -36.21
C VAL A 369 -41.60 -35.79 -35.75
N GLU A 370 -41.55 -35.33 -34.49
CA GLU A 370 -42.42 -34.28 -33.98
C GLU A 370 -41.79 -32.87 -34.08
N PRO A 371 -42.59 -31.79 -34.24
CA PRO A 371 -42.06 -30.42 -34.30
C PRO A 371 -41.21 -30.00 -33.10
N GLY A 372 -41.47 -30.55 -31.90
CA GLY A 372 -40.64 -30.30 -30.71
C GLY A 372 -39.26 -30.95 -30.81
N GLU A 373 -39.16 -32.14 -31.39
CA GLU A 373 -37.89 -32.82 -31.66
C GLU A 373 -37.11 -32.13 -32.78
N VAL A 374 -37.80 -31.71 -33.85
CA VAL A 374 -37.19 -30.99 -34.99
C VAL A 374 -36.59 -29.66 -34.55
N MET A 375 -37.21 -28.95 -33.59
CA MET A 375 -36.69 -27.68 -33.05
C MET A 375 -35.76 -27.85 -31.84
N GLY A 376 -35.63 -29.06 -31.30
CA GLY A 376 -34.84 -29.41 -30.11
C GLY A 376 -35.40 -28.91 -28.77
N VAL A 377 -36.40 -28.03 -28.77
CA VAL A 377 -37.04 -27.44 -27.58
C VAL A 377 -38.53 -27.22 -27.85
N ASP A 378 -39.40 -27.65 -26.91
CA ASP A 378 -40.83 -27.39 -27.04
C ASP A 378 -41.19 -25.92 -26.77
N TYR A 379 -41.87 -25.31 -27.74
CA TYR A 379 -42.28 -23.91 -27.69
C TYR A 379 -43.33 -23.62 -26.60
N LYS A 380 -44.28 -24.53 -26.35
CA LYS A 380 -45.40 -24.32 -25.42
C LYS A 380 -44.98 -24.50 -23.96
N ALA A 381 -44.08 -25.44 -23.69
CA ALA A 381 -43.66 -25.84 -22.35
C ALA A 381 -42.41 -25.09 -21.85
N VAL A 382 -41.49 -24.68 -22.74
CA VAL A 382 -40.23 -24.02 -22.35
C VAL A 382 -40.18 -22.56 -22.81
N VAL A 383 -40.30 -22.32 -24.12
CA VAL A 383 -40.06 -20.99 -24.71
C VAL A 383 -41.13 -19.98 -24.27
N LYS A 384 -42.41 -20.35 -24.39
CA LYS A 384 -43.53 -19.46 -24.06
C LYS A 384 -43.56 -19.10 -22.56
N PRO A 385 -43.44 -20.04 -21.59
CA PRO A 385 -43.38 -19.67 -20.17
C PRO A 385 -42.18 -18.79 -19.81
N ALA A 386 -41.00 -19.01 -20.40
CA ALA A 386 -39.84 -18.16 -20.19
C ALA A 386 -40.08 -16.72 -20.69
N LEU A 387 -40.68 -16.56 -21.87
CA LEU A 387 -41.05 -15.25 -22.43
C LEU A 387 -42.17 -14.56 -21.64
N CYS A 388 -43.16 -15.31 -21.14
CA CYS A 388 -44.18 -14.77 -20.24
C CYS A 388 -43.55 -14.26 -18.93
N SER A 389 -42.70 -15.08 -18.28
CA SER A 389 -41.99 -14.71 -17.05
C SER A 389 -41.15 -13.43 -17.22
N LEU A 390 -40.40 -13.32 -18.33
CA LEU A 390 -39.66 -12.09 -18.65
C LEU A 390 -40.61 -10.89 -18.85
N CYS A 391 -41.71 -11.07 -19.58
CA CYS A 391 -42.70 -10.02 -19.83
C CYS A 391 -43.36 -9.53 -18.53
N ASP A 392 -43.71 -10.46 -17.63
CA ASP A 392 -44.38 -10.16 -16.36
C ASP A 392 -43.40 -9.54 -15.34
N GLY A 393 -42.14 -9.99 -15.29
CA GLY A 393 -41.08 -9.33 -14.51
C GLY A 393 -40.77 -7.91 -15.01
N ILE A 394 -40.84 -7.66 -16.32
CA ILE A 394 -40.73 -6.30 -16.88
C ILE A 394 -41.94 -5.44 -16.48
N LYS A 395 -43.17 -5.98 -16.52
CA LYS A 395 -44.37 -5.26 -16.04
C LYS A 395 -44.26 -4.93 -14.56
N GLU A 396 -43.88 -5.89 -13.72
CA GLU A 396 -43.75 -5.71 -12.27
C GLU A 396 -42.67 -4.67 -11.95
N GLY A 397 -41.50 -4.74 -12.60
CA GLY A 397 -40.45 -3.73 -12.46
C GLY A 397 -40.87 -2.35 -12.94
N SER A 398 -41.63 -2.27 -14.04
CA SER A 398 -42.20 -1.02 -14.54
C SER A 398 -43.28 -0.46 -13.61
N MET A 399 -44.12 -1.31 -13.02
CA MET A 399 -45.18 -0.91 -12.09
C MET A 399 -44.59 -0.36 -10.79
N LYS A 400 -43.59 -1.05 -10.22
CA LYS A 400 -42.79 -0.56 -9.08
C LYS A 400 -42.15 0.80 -9.37
N LYS A 401 -41.64 1.01 -10.59
CA LYS A 401 -41.09 2.32 -11.00
C LYS A 401 -42.16 3.40 -11.17
N VAL A 402 -43.39 3.05 -11.53
CA VAL A 402 -44.54 3.98 -11.51
C VAL A 402 -44.97 4.30 -10.08
N GLU A 403 -44.99 3.32 -9.17
CA GLU A 403 -45.28 3.51 -7.74
C GLU A 403 -44.22 4.40 -7.05
N GLU A 404 -42.93 4.20 -7.35
CA GLU A 404 -41.84 5.10 -6.95
C GLU A 404 -42.04 6.52 -7.49
N LEU A 405 -42.44 6.68 -8.75
CA LEU A 405 -42.70 8.00 -9.34
C LEU A 405 -43.93 8.68 -8.72
N VAL A 406 -44.99 7.94 -8.42
CA VAL A 406 -46.19 8.48 -7.74
C VAL A 406 -45.85 8.96 -6.33
N THR A 407 -45.17 8.14 -5.52
CA THR A 407 -44.77 8.52 -4.16
C THR A 407 -43.79 9.70 -4.12
N LEU A 408 -42.87 9.80 -5.09
CA LEU A 408 -42.02 10.97 -5.27
C LEU A 408 -42.81 12.22 -5.69
N GLN A 409 -43.80 12.08 -6.57
CA GLN A 409 -44.69 13.18 -7.00
C GLN A 409 -45.59 13.68 -5.86
N GLU A 410 -46.12 12.77 -5.04
CA GLU A 410 -46.87 13.10 -3.82
C GLU A 410 -46.00 13.88 -2.83
N HIS A 411 -44.80 13.39 -2.52
CA HIS A 411 -43.84 14.09 -1.65
C HIS A 411 -43.45 15.46 -2.23
N ALA A 412 -43.22 15.59 -3.54
CA ALA A 412 -42.96 16.86 -4.18
C ALA A 412 -44.13 17.85 -4.05
N SER A 413 -45.37 17.38 -4.15
CA SER A 413 -46.57 18.20 -3.94
C SER A 413 -46.72 18.66 -2.48
N GLU A 414 -46.38 17.80 -1.52
CA GLU A 414 -46.40 18.13 -0.09
C GLU A 414 -45.31 19.17 0.25
N MET A 415 -44.11 19.04 -0.32
CA MET A 415 -43.05 20.05 -0.20
C MET A 415 -43.46 21.39 -0.83
N ALA A 416 -44.12 21.38 -1.99
CA ALA A 416 -44.65 22.60 -2.59
C ALA A 416 -45.69 23.29 -1.69
N ALA A 417 -46.60 22.54 -1.07
CA ALA A 417 -47.57 23.09 -0.09
C ALA A 417 -46.89 23.64 1.18
N LYS A 418 -45.81 23.00 1.66
CA LYS A 418 -44.96 23.49 2.76
C LYS A 418 -44.18 24.75 2.40
N ILE A 419 -43.76 24.90 1.15
CA ILE A 419 -43.15 26.14 0.64
C ILE A 419 -44.20 27.26 0.55
N GLU A 420 -45.40 26.99 0.04
CA GLU A 420 -46.44 28.01 -0.15
C GLU A 420 -47.13 28.46 1.15
N SER A 421 -47.13 27.63 2.20
CA SER A 421 -47.48 28.07 3.56
C SER A 421 -46.39 28.95 4.18
N ARG A 422 -45.11 28.60 4.00
CA ARG A 422 -43.97 29.43 4.46
C ARG A 422 -43.90 30.78 3.74
N LYS A 423 -44.14 30.84 2.42
CA LYS A 423 -44.24 32.10 1.66
C LYS A 423 -45.35 33.01 2.20
N ARG A 424 -46.54 32.47 2.49
CA ARG A 424 -47.65 33.25 3.07
C ARG A 424 -47.30 33.79 4.45
N LEU A 425 -46.62 33.01 5.29
CA LEU A 425 -46.11 33.48 6.59
C LEU A 425 -45.06 34.59 6.41
N LEU A 426 -44.10 34.43 5.50
CA LEU A 426 -43.11 35.47 5.18
C LEU A 426 -43.75 36.75 4.66
N GLY A 427 -44.78 36.66 3.81
CA GLY A 427 -45.56 37.82 3.36
C GLY A 427 -46.29 38.53 4.51
N SER A 428 -46.85 37.78 5.46
CA SER A 428 -47.47 38.34 6.67
C SER A 428 -46.45 39.03 7.58
N ILE A 429 -45.25 38.47 7.73
CA ILE A 429 -44.17 39.08 8.51
C ILE A 429 -43.64 40.33 7.80
N GLN A 430 -43.48 40.30 6.48
CA GLN A 430 -43.05 41.45 5.69
C GLN A 430 -44.05 42.61 5.78
N LEU A 431 -45.35 42.33 5.80
CA LEU A 431 -46.40 43.33 6.02
C LEU A 431 -46.30 43.97 7.41
N GLN A 432 -46.07 43.16 8.46
CA GLN A 432 -45.83 43.66 9.82
C GLN A 432 -44.55 44.50 9.92
N ILE A 433 -43.48 44.12 9.20
CA ILE A 433 -42.26 44.93 9.11
C ILE A 433 -42.57 46.29 8.48
N THR A 434 -43.26 46.33 7.33
CA THR A 434 -43.60 47.62 6.70
C THR A 434 -44.54 48.48 7.56
N GLU A 435 -45.47 47.87 8.31
CA GLU A 435 -46.33 48.58 9.25
C GLU A 435 -45.54 49.19 10.42
N VAL A 436 -44.53 48.47 10.94
CA VAL A 436 -43.64 48.96 11.99
C VAL A 436 -42.67 50.03 11.46
N GLU A 437 -42.16 49.88 10.24
CA GLU A 437 -41.33 50.89 9.57
C GLU A 437 -42.10 52.18 9.29
N ASP A 438 -43.37 52.09 8.86
CA ASP A 438 -44.27 53.24 8.69
C ASP A 438 -44.55 53.93 10.03
N LYS A 439 -44.87 53.18 11.09
CA LYS A 439 -45.04 53.73 12.46
C LYS A 439 -43.76 54.39 12.97
N MET A 440 -42.60 53.77 12.76
CA MET A 440 -41.31 54.36 13.12
C MET A 440 -41.02 55.63 12.33
N ARG A 441 -41.43 55.71 11.05
CA ARG A 441 -41.31 56.92 10.23
C ARG A 441 -42.18 58.06 10.75
N ILE A 442 -43.41 57.75 11.20
CA ILE A 442 -44.33 58.70 11.84
C ILE A 442 -43.73 59.21 13.16
N VAL A 443 -43.39 58.32 14.09
CA VAL A 443 -42.82 58.70 15.40
C VAL A 443 -41.50 59.48 15.25
N LYS A 444 -40.68 59.16 14.25
CA LYS A 444 -39.46 59.93 13.93
C LYS A 444 -39.79 61.35 13.46
N LYS A 445 -40.83 61.54 12.65
CA LYS A 445 -41.30 62.85 12.19
C LYS A 445 -41.88 63.66 13.35
N GLU A 446 -42.72 63.04 14.18
CA GLU A 446 -43.27 63.66 15.41
C GLU A 446 -42.15 64.08 16.38
N ALA A 447 -41.15 63.24 16.60
CA ALA A 447 -39.99 63.57 17.43
C ALA A 447 -39.14 64.72 16.85
N GLN A 448 -39.01 64.81 15.52
CA GLN A 448 -38.34 65.93 14.85
C GLN A 448 -39.14 67.24 14.96
N GLU A 449 -40.46 67.17 14.84
CA GLU A 449 -41.37 68.33 15.01
C GLU A 449 -41.40 68.81 16.46
N LEU A 450 -41.43 67.90 17.44
CA LEU A 450 -41.29 68.23 18.86
C LEU A 450 -39.92 68.84 19.18
N ALA A 451 -38.82 68.27 18.66
CA ALA A 451 -37.48 68.83 18.85
C ALA A 451 -37.35 70.25 18.26
N ALA A 452 -37.88 70.47 17.06
CA ALA A 452 -37.93 71.80 16.44
C ALA A 452 -38.81 72.78 17.21
N LYS A 453 -39.94 72.32 17.77
CA LYS A 453 -40.79 73.14 18.64
C LYS A 453 -40.05 73.52 19.93
N CYS A 454 -39.40 72.58 20.60
CA CYS A 454 -38.66 72.84 21.84
C CYS A 454 -37.46 73.79 21.61
N ASP A 455 -36.76 73.67 20.48
CA ASP A 455 -35.69 74.60 20.09
C ASP A 455 -36.22 76.02 19.81
N LEU A 456 -37.38 76.15 19.15
CA LEU A 456 -38.06 77.43 18.96
C LEU A 456 -38.54 78.02 20.30
N GLU A 457 -39.14 77.21 21.17
CA GLU A 457 -39.66 77.60 22.48
C GLU A 457 -38.51 78.06 23.40
N ALA A 458 -37.40 77.33 23.43
CA ALA A 458 -36.17 77.72 24.12
C ALA A 458 -35.58 79.03 23.59
N LYS A 459 -35.61 79.26 22.27
CA LYS A 459 -35.19 80.55 21.66
C LYS A 459 -36.11 81.70 22.05
N THR A 460 -37.43 81.49 22.12
CA THR A 460 -38.36 82.52 22.62
C THR A 460 -38.16 82.81 24.10
N MET A 461 -37.94 81.79 24.93
CA MET A 461 -37.65 81.97 26.36
C MET A 461 -36.31 82.68 26.59
N ALA A 462 -35.26 82.34 25.84
CA ALA A 462 -33.98 83.03 25.90
C ALA A 462 -34.06 84.49 25.39
N GLY A 463 -34.99 84.78 24.47
CA GLY A 463 -35.31 86.15 24.06
C GLY A 463 -36.04 86.93 25.15
N GLY A 464 -37.07 86.34 25.76
CA GLY A 464 -37.83 86.96 26.87
C GLY A 464 -36.99 87.20 28.12
N LEU A 465 -36.10 86.27 28.47
CA LEU A 465 -35.14 86.46 29.56
C LEU A 465 -34.22 87.66 29.32
N LYS A 466 -33.75 87.88 28.09
CA LYS A 466 -32.94 89.07 27.76
C LYS A 466 -33.71 90.38 27.79
N THR A 467 -34.99 90.38 27.43
CA THR A 467 -35.81 91.59 27.60
C THR A 467 -36.10 91.86 29.07
N GLU A 468 -36.30 90.82 29.88
CA GLU A 468 -36.55 90.97 31.32
C GLU A 468 -35.29 91.31 32.12
N GLU A 469 -34.12 90.80 31.72
CA GLU A 469 -32.79 91.21 32.22
C GLU A 469 -32.56 92.71 32.00
N MET A 470 -32.88 93.23 30.81
CA MET A 470 -32.84 94.65 30.48
C MET A 470 -33.88 95.48 31.28
N ASN A 471 -35.12 94.97 31.42
CA ASN A 471 -36.16 95.61 32.25
C ASN A 471 -35.73 95.71 33.72
N LEU A 472 -35.07 94.67 34.25
CA LEU A 472 -34.55 94.64 35.62
C LEU A 472 -33.38 95.63 35.81
N GLU A 473 -32.48 95.77 34.83
CA GLU A 473 -31.40 96.76 34.87
C GLU A 473 -31.94 98.20 34.89
N ASP A 474 -32.98 98.51 34.10
CA ASP A 474 -33.67 99.81 34.13
C ASP A 474 -34.37 100.05 35.49
N VAL A 475 -35.03 99.04 36.07
CA VAL A 475 -35.71 99.15 37.38
C VAL A 475 -34.73 99.25 38.55
N GLU A 476 -33.61 98.52 38.53
CA GLU A 476 -32.55 98.64 39.54
C GLU A 476 -31.95 100.05 39.54
N LYS A 477 -31.77 100.63 38.35
CA LYS A 477 -31.32 102.01 38.18
C LYS A 477 -32.35 103.03 38.69
N GLU A 478 -33.64 102.87 38.38
CA GLU A 478 -34.70 103.74 38.92
C GLU A 478 -34.77 103.67 40.46
N ALA A 479 -34.63 102.47 41.03
CA ALA A 479 -34.56 102.28 42.47
C ALA A 479 -33.33 102.95 43.11
N ALA A 480 -32.17 102.89 42.46
CA ALA A 480 -30.94 103.56 42.91
C ALA A 480 -31.08 105.10 42.86
N GLU A 481 -31.72 105.65 41.82
CA GLU A 481 -32.01 107.08 41.72
C GLU A 481 -33.03 107.54 42.79
N MET A 482 -34.08 106.75 43.07
CA MET A 482 -35.02 107.02 44.16
C MET A 482 -34.37 106.97 45.55
N LEU A 483 -33.49 105.99 45.81
CA LEU A 483 -32.78 105.87 47.09
C LEU A 483 -31.89 107.09 47.34
N LYS A 484 -31.11 107.50 46.33
CA LYS A 484 -30.26 108.69 46.38
C LYS A 484 -31.06 109.98 46.59
N ALA A 485 -32.24 110.10 45.96
CA ALA A 485 -33.16 111.21 46.20
C ALA A 485 -33.80 111.16 47.61
N SER A 486 -33.84 110.01 48.28
CA SER A 486 -34.25 109.88 49.67
C SER A 486 -33.15 110.32 50.66
N GLU A 487 -31.90 109.95 50.40
CA GLU A 487 -30.76 110.34 51.26
C GLU A 487 -30.59 111.87 51.34
N VAL A 488 -30.66 112.57 50.20
CA VAL A 488 -30.52 114.04 50.16
C VAL A 488 -31.58 114.74 51.01
N ARG A 489 -32.85 114.31 50.93
CA ARG A 489 -33.95 114.91 51.72
C ARG A 489 -33.75 114.71 53.23
N LEU A 490 -33.24 113.55 53.63
CA LEU A 490 -32.97 113.25 55.04
C LEU A 490 -31.81 114.12 55.57
N GLU A 491 -30.79 114.41 54.75
CA GLU A 491 -29.71 115.34 55.11
C GLU A 491 -30.18 116.80 55.21
N GLU A 492 -31.21 117.20 54.44
CA GLU A 492 -31.83 118.53 54.51
C GLU A 492 -32.74 118.68 55.75
N GLU A 493 -33.58 117.68 56.06
CA GLU A 493 -34.40 117.66 57.28
C GLU A 493 -33.55 117.68 58.56
N ALA A 494 -32.43 116.93 58.58
CA ALA A 494 -31.48 116.94 59.69
C ALA A 494 -30.96 118.35 59.97
N LYS A 495 -30.52 119.08 58.93
CA LYS A 495 -30.00 120.46 59.04
C LYS A 495 -31.07 121.46 59.51
N GLN A 496 -32.33 121.30 59.11
CA GLN A 496 -33.43 122.12 59.63
C GLN A 496 -33.63 121.88 61.13
N SER A 497 -33.66 120.62 61.57
CA SER A 497 -33.87 120.30 63.00
C SER A 497 -32.76 120.87 63.91
N GLU A 498 -31.50 120.84 63.46
CA GLU A 498 -30.37 121.39 64.23
C GLU A 498 -30.47 122.92 64.39
N ALA A 499 -30.93 123.63 63.35
CA ALA A 499 -31.17 125.06 63.41
C ALA A 499 -32.31 125.44 64.39
N GLU A 500 -33.38 124.65 64.44
CA GLU A 500 -34.46 124.86 65.42
C GLU A 500 -34.03 124.61 66.87
N VAL A 501 -33.16 123.62 67.10
CA VAL A 501 -32.55 123.35 68.41
C VAL A 501 -31.68 124.53 68.86
N GLN A 502 -30.81 125.07 67.98
CA GLN A 502 -30.01 126.25 68.31
C GLN A 502 -30.88 127.49 68.59
N ALA A 503 -31.90 127.74 67.77
CA ALA A 503 -32.84 128.85 67.97
C ALA A 503 -33.64 128.73 69.28
N THR A 504 -33.87 127.49 69.76
CA THR A 504 -34.55 127.22 71.04
C THR A 504 -33.61 127.42 72.22
N ALA A 505 -32.35 126.97 72.12
CA ALA A 505 -31.33 127.22 73.14
C ALA A 505 -31.08 128.73 73.37
N ALA A 506 -31.02 129.52 72.29
CA ALA A 506 -30.84 130.98 72.38
C ALA A 506 -31.97 131.68 73.16
N LYS A 507 -33.23 131.27 72.96
CA LYS A 507 -34.39 131.79 73.72
C LYS A 507 -34.29 131.44 75.22
N LEU A 508 -33.77 130.26 75.54
CA LEU A 508 -33.65 129.77 76.91
C LEU A 508 -32.58 130.56 77.71
N PHE A 509 -31.45 130.89 77.09
CA PHE A 509 -30.44 131.76 77.69
C PHE A 509 -30.96 133.19 77.97
N ALA A 510 -31.73 133.78 77.04
CA ALA A 510 -32.35 135.10 77.26
C ALA A 510 -33.33 135.11 78.45
N LEU A 511 -34.05 134.01 78.66
CA LEU A 511 -34.95 133.83 79.81
C LEU A 511 -34.18 133.77 81.14
N ILE A 512 -33.05 133.07 81.18
CA ILE A 512 -32.19 132.97 82.37
C ILE A 512 -31.61 134.35 82.75
N ASP A 513 -31.13 135.12 81.79
CA ASP A 513 -30.61 136.47 82.01
C ASP A 513 -31.69 137.44 82.56
N SER A 514 -32.93 137.32 82.05
CA SER A 514 -34.08 138.06 82.60
C SER A 514 -34.40 137.70 84.05
N ILE A 515 -34.28 136.43 84.43
CA ILE A 515 -34.55 135.96 85.80
C ILE A 515 -33.47 136.45 86.77
N SER A 516 -32.19 136.42 86.37
CA SER A 516 -31.09 136.99 87.18
C SER A 516 -31.30 138.47 87.49
N LYS A 517 -31.64 139.27 86.48
CA LYS A 517 -31.92 140.71 86.64
C LYS A 517 -33.12 140.99 87.55
N HIS A 518 -34.18 140.16 87.48
CA HIS A 518 -35.30 140.28 88.42
C HIS A 518 -34.89 139.94 89.86
N LYS A 519 -34.00 138.96 90.06
CA LYS A 519 -33.50 138.60 91.39
C LYS A 519 -32.72 139.75 92.04
N GLU A 520 -31.77 140.36 91.32
CA GLU A 520 -31.00 141.51 91.84
C GLU A 520 -31.90 142.68 92.25
N TYR A 521 -32.96 142.96 91.47
CA TYR A 521 -33.97 143.96 91.81
C TYR A 521 -34.73 143.64 93.12
N MET A 522 -35.07 142.36 93.34
CA MET A 522 -35.75 141.91 94.56
C MET A 522 -34.83 142.01 95.80
N ASP A 523 -33.59 141.55 95.70
CA ASP A 523 -32.61 141.61 96.79
C ASP A 523 -32.29 143.07 97.19
N SER A 524 -32.26 143.98 96.19
CA SER A 524 -32.16 145.43 96.42
C SER A 524 -33.38 145.99 97.19
N LYS A 525 -34.62 145.64 96.80
CA LYS A 525 -35.83 146.11 97.50
C LYS A 525 -36.00 145.53 98.90
N ILE A 526 -35.58 144.29 99.14
CA ILE A 526 -35.57 143.70 100.49
C ILE A 526 -34.63 144.50 101.42
N SER A 527 -33.48 144.93 100.90
CA SER A 527 -32.52 145.75 101.64
C SER A 527 -33.09 147.14 102.02
N GLU A 528 -33.84 147.78 101.12
CA GLU A 528 -34.53 149.07 101.37
C GLU A 528 -35.67 148.94 102.41
N VAL A 529 -36.42 147.84 102.39
CA VAL A 529 -37.48 147.61 103.38
C VAL A 529 -36.89 147.38 104.77
N LYS A 530 -35.75 146.68 104.87
CA LYS A 530 -35.13 146.37 106.18
C LYS A 530 -34.69 147.62 106.93
N THR A 531 -33.97 148.54 106.28
CA THR A 531 -33.52 149.80 106.92
C THR A 531 -34.71 150.67 107.36
N ARG A 532 -35.76 150.77 106.53
CA ARG A 532 -36.97 151.53 106.89
C ARG A 532 -37.73 150.93 108.09
N VAL A 533 -37.69 149.62 108.29
CA VAL A 533 -38.26 148.96 109.48
C VAL A 533 -37.41 149.25 110.72
N GLU A 534 -36.08 149.27 110.59
CA GLU A 534 -35.15 149.58 111.68
C GLU A 534 -35.29 151.04 112.16
N ASP A 535 -35.38 152.01 111.25
CA ASP A 535 -35.65 153.43 111.58
C ASP A 535 -37.02 153.62 112.27
N THR A 536 -38.03 152.84 111.86
CA THR A 536 -39.38 152.90 112.45
C THR A 536 -39.39 152.28 113.86
N ALA A 537 -38.58 151.25 114.12
CA ALA A 537 -38.45 150.65 115.43
C ALA A 537 -37.80 151.61 116.45
N ILE A 538 -36.82 152.41 116.01
CA ILE A 538 -36.18 153.45 116.85
C ILE A 538 -37.21 154.50 117.25
N THR A 539 -37.94 155.08 116.30
CA THR A 539 -38.92 156.14 116.56
C THR A 539 -40.14 155.69 117.38
N VAL A 540 -40.55 154.42 117.28
CA VAL A 540 -41.61 153.86 118.15
C VAL A 540 -41.10 153.61 119.58
N SER A 541 -39.82 153.34 119.78
CA SER A 541 -39.26 153.07 121.11
C SER A 541 -39.15 154.32 122.00
N GLU A 542 -39.01 155.51 121.42
CA GLU A 542 -38.84 156.76 122.19
C GLU A 542 -40.14 157.32 122.76
N ILE A 543 -41.28 157.04 122.13
CA ILE A 543 -42.57 157.70 122.42
C ILE A 543 -43.26 157.17 123.71
N TYR A 544 -42.93 155.96 124.17
CA TYR A 544 -43.71 155.27 125.23
C TYR A 544 -43.06 155.17 126.62
N LYS A 545 -42.03 156.00 126.92
CA LYS A 545 -41.48 156.16 128.28
C LYS A 545 -41.14 157.61 128.64
N ALA A 546 -42.17 158.45 128.76
CA ALA A 546 -42.16 159.47 129.81
C ALA A 546 -42.26 158.75 131.18
N PRO A 547 -41.65 159.28 132.27
CA PRO A 547 -42.21 160.47 132.90
C PRO A 547 -41.20 161.53 133.37
N TRP A 548 -41.58 162.79 133.13
CA TRP A 548 -41.13 164.02 133.81
C TRP A 548 -39.70 164.53 133.51
N TRP A 549 -39.67 165.79 133.06
CA TRP A 549 -38.53 166.67 132.75
C TRP A 549 -37.70 166.29 131.52
#